data_AF-A0A2V6TRU4-F1
#
_entry.id   AF-A0A2V6TRU4-F1
#
_cell.length_a   1.000
_cell.length_b   1.000
_cell.length_c   1.000
_cell.angle_alpha   90.00
_cell.angle_beta   90.00
_cell.angle_gamma   90.00
#
_symmetry.space_group_name_H-M   'P 1'
#
loop_
_entity.id
_entity.type
_entity.pdbx_description
1 polymer ?
#
loop_
_entity_poly.entity_id
_entity_poly.type
_entity_poly.pdbx_seq_one_letter_code
_entity_poly.pdbx_strand_id
1 'polypeptide(L)'
;GRGSVGLLQLNCAHRGTSLEYGLVSERGIRCCYHGWLYDVDGSILETPGEPATSTLKDRLCQGAYPVHEYCGLIFAYMGPPEKKPAFPLYDTFDLPGLTLMPAGKFALPCNWL
;
A
#
# COMPACT_ATOMS: atom_id res chain seq x y z
N GLY A 1 -1.09 -5.56 6.97
CA GLY A 1 -1.61 -6.30 8.14
C GLY A 1 -0.83 -7.58 8.30
N ARG A 2 -0.67 -8.08 9.53
CA ARG A 2 0.22 -9.21 9.89
C ARG A 2 1.67 -9.01 9.46
N GLY A 3 2.22 -7.81 9.69
CA GLY A 3 3.59 -7.47 9.33
C GLY A 3 3.81 -7.09 7.87
N SER A 4 2.85 -7.34 6.97
CA SER A 4 2.95 -6.89 5.58
C SER A 4 2.52 -5.42 5.42
N VAL A 5 3.31 -4.64 4.70
CA VAL A 5 2.98 -3.28 4.26
C VAL A 5 2.06 -3.33 3.03
N GLY A 6 1.05 -2.46 2.99
CA GLY A 6 0.15 -2.31 1.83
C GLY A 6 0.24 -0.90 1.27
N LEU A 7 0.20 -0.78 -0.06
CA LEU A 7 0.06 0.49 -0.76
C LEU A 7 -1.30 0.52 -1.46
N LEU A 8 -2.25 1.25 -0.90
CA LEU A 8 -3.60 1.38 -1.42
C LEU A 8 -3.84 2.79 -1.92
N GLN A 9 -4.77 2.93 -2.86
CA GLN A 9 -5.35 4.21 -3.25
C GLN A 9 -5.94 4.90 -2.01
N LEU A 10 -5.81 6.22 -1.95
CA LEU A 10 -6.21 7.01 -0.79
C LEU A 10 -7.72 6.95 -0.56
N ASN A 11 -8.52 7.00 -1.62
CA ASN A 11 -9.97 7.11 -1.54
C ASN A 11 -10.62 5.73 -1.56
N CYS A 12 -11.42 5.46 -0.52
CA CYS A 12 -12.19 4.23 -0.35
C CYS A 12 -13.11 3.93 -1.54
N ALA A 13 -13.03 2.72 -2.10
CA ALA A 13 -13.82 2.29 -3.26
C ALA A 13 -15.35 2.30 -3.04
N HIS A 14 -15.81 2.38 -1.79
CA HIS A 14 -17.25 2.47 -1.50
C HIS A 14 -17.81 3.87 -1.79
N ARG A 15 -17.32 4.92 -1.11
CA ARG A 15 -17.86 6.30 -1.20
C ARG A 15 -16.77 7.38 -1.23
N GLY A 16 -15.52 7.01 -1.46
CA GLY A 16 -14.42 7.97 -1.66
C GLY A 16 -13.80 8.57 -0.40
N THR A 17 -14.22 8.19 0.81
CA THR A 17 -13.59 8.66 2.06
C THR A 17 -12.10 8.32 2.09
N SER A 18 -11.27 9.24 2.58
CA SER A 18 -9.83 9.01 2.72
C SER A 18 -9.53 7.88 3.71
N LEU A 19 -8.73 6.90 3.29
CA LEU A 19 -8.22 5.81 4.11
C LEU A 19 -7.09 6.23 5.05
N GLU A 20 -6.53 7.45 4.89
CA GLU A 20 -5.56 8.01 5.84
C GLU A 20 -6.13 8.10 7.26
N TYR A 21 -7.45 8.30 7.39
CA TYR A 21 -8.16 8.31 8.66
C TYR A 21 -8.70 6.93 9.06
N GLY A 22 -8.32 5.87 8.33
CA GLY A 22 -8.71 4.50 8.61
C GLY A 22 -8.02 3.93 9.86
N LEU A 23 -8.57 2.83 10.36
CA LEU A 23 -7.96 2.06 11.45
C LEU A 23 -7.15 0.91 10.87
N VAL A 24 -5.84 0.87 11.14
CA VAL A 24 -5.04 -0.32 10.87
C VAL A 24 -5.56 -1.46 11.74
N SER A 25 -5.97 -2.54 11.11
CA SER A 25 -6.46 -3.75 11.76
C SER A 25 -5.39 -4.85 11.72
N GLU A 26 -5.65 -5.97 12.39
CA GLU A 26 -4.79 -7.16 12.30
C GLU A 26 -4.52 -7.55 10.83
N ARG A 27 -5.57 -7.52 9.99
CA ARG A 27 -5.51 -7.82 8.56
C ARG A 27 -6.00 -6.66 7.70
N GLY A 28 -5.11 -5.69 7.50
CA GLY A 28 -5.33 -4.61 6.53
C GLY A 28 -5.85 -3.33 7.18
N ILE A 29 -6.60 -2.51 6.44
CA ILE A 29 -7.07 -1.20 6.91
C ILE A 29 -8.60 -1.10 6.84
N ARG A 30 -9.22 -0.63 7.92
CA ARG A 30 -10.67 -0.41 8.01
C ARG A 30 -10.99 1.05 7.74
N CYS A 31 -11.85 1.29 6.76
CA CYS A 31 -12.35 2.63 6.46
C CYS A 31 -13.17 3.17 7.63
N CYS A 32 -12.90 4.42 8.04
CA CYS A 32 -13.59 5.08 9.16
C CYS A 32 -15.06 5.44 8.88
N TYR A 33 -15.54 5.32 7.64
CA TYR A 33 -16.90 5.69 7.31
C TYR A 33 -17.91 4.58 7.61
N HIS A 34 -17.95 3.55 6.76
CA HIS A 34 -18.87 2.41 6.91
C HIS A 34 -18.16 1.11 7.33
N GLY A 35 -16.89 1.21 7.75
CA GLY A 35 -16.16 0.07 8.28
C GLY A 35 -15.75 -0.97 7.25
N TRP A 36 -15.76 -0.68 5.94
CA TRP A 36 -15.24 -1.63 4.94
C TRP A 36 -13.76 -1.93 5.24
N LEU A 37 -13.40 -3.21 5.27
CA LEU A 37 -12.06 -3.68 5.58
C LEU A 37 -11.36 -4.11 4.29
N TYR A 38 -10.17 -3.57 4.04
CA TYR A 38 -9.36 -3.85 2.86
C TYR A 38 -8.06 -4.54 3.25
N ASP A 39 -7.68 -5.61 2.56
CA ASP A 39 -6.37 -6.24 2.70
C ASP A 39 -5.28 -5.44 1.96
N VAL A 40 -4.01 -5.81 2.15
CA VAL A 40 -2.85 -5.12 1.56
C VAL A 40 -2.81 -5.15 0.03
N ASP A 41 -3.48 -6.12 -0.59
CA ASP A 41 -3.62 -6.28 -2.04
C ASP A 41 -4.87 -5.59 -2.61
N GLY A 42 -5.65 -4.92 -1.76
CA GLY A 42 -6.88 -4.23 -2.13
C GLY A 42 -8.14 -5.10 -2.12
N SER A 43 -8.04 -6.39 -1.79
CA SER A 43 -9.20 -7.27 -1.59
C SER A 43 -10.10 -6.75 -0.48
N ILE A 44 -11.41 -6.84 -0.67
CA ILE A 44 -12.40 -6.42 0.33
C ILE A 44 -12.71 -7.62 1.23
N LEU A 45 -12.35 -7.51 2.50
CA LEU A 45 -12.50 -8.59 3.47
C LEU A 45 -13.87 -8.54 4.15
N GLU A 46 -14.36 -7.34 4.43
CA GLU A 46 -15.64 -7.13 5.10
C GLU A 46 -16.35 -5.90 4.56
N THR A 47 -17.67 -5.96 4.49
CA THR A 47 -18.56 -4.87 4.08
C THR A 47 -19.68 -4.67 5.12
N PRO A 48 -19.38 -4.19 6.34
CA PRO A 48 -20.42 -3.95 7.34
C PRO A 48 -21.53 -3.03 6.79
N GLY A 49 -22.77 -3.31 7.19
CA GLY A 49 -23.96 -2.60 6.71
C GLY A 49 -24.54 -3.12 5.39
N GLU A 50 -23.80 -3.96 4.65
CA GLU A 50 -24.34 -4.66 3.49
C GLU A 50 -25.19 -5.87 3.89
N PRO A 51 -26.23 -6.23 3.12
CA PRO A 51 -26.94 -7.49 3.30
C PRO A 51 -26.02 -8.70 3.20
N ALA A 52 -26.33 -9.78 3.91
CA ALA A 52 -25.54 -11.03 3.86
C ALA A 52 -25.48 -11.65 2.45
N THR A 53 -26.43 -11.32 1.57
CA THR A 53 -26.47 -11.74 0.16
C THR A 53 -25.67 -10.82 -0.77
N SER A 54 -25.08 -9.73 -0.26
CA SER A 54 -24.30 -8.79 -1.05
C SER A 54 -23.02 -9.45 -1.56
N THR A 55 -22.76 -9.27 -2.85
CA THR A 55 -21.54 -9.77 -3.52
C THR A 55 -20.55 -8.64 -3.81
N LEU A 56 -20.72 -7.45 -3.19
CA LEU A 56 -19.87 -6.28 -3.49
C LEU A 56 -18.40 -6.56 -3.18
N LYS A 57 -18.12 -7.27 -2.07
CA LYS A 57 -16.76 -7.64 -1.69
C LYS A 57 -16.05 -8.52 -2.72
N ASP A 58 -16.81 -9.26 -3.53
CA ASP A 58 -16.28 -10.21 -4.52
C ASP A 58 -16.13 -9.59 -5.91
N ARG A 59 -16.78 -8.44 -6.15
CA ARG A 59 -16.82 -7.76 -7.47
C ARG A 59 -16.09 -6.43 -7.51
N LEU A 60 -15.82 -5.84 -6.34
CA LEU A 60 -15.10 -4.59 -6.19
C LEU A 60 -13.76 -4.84 -5.50
N CYS A 61 -12.79 -3.98 -5.74
CA CYS A 61 -11.53 -3.95 -5.04
C CYS A 61 -11.11 -2.51 -4.76
N GLN A 62 -10.25 -2.33 -3.76
CA GLN A 62 -9.50 -1.11 -3.58
C GLN A 62 -8.29 -1.15 -4.52
N GLY A 63 -8.02 -0.06 -5.24
CA GLY A 63 -6.79 0.02 -6.03
C GLY A 63 -5.57 -0.13 -5.13
N ALA A 64 -4.66 -1.03 -5.46
CA ALA A 64 -3.47 -1.32 -4.67
C ALA A 64 -2.29 -1.70 -5.56
N TYR A 65 -1.07 -1.54 -5.03
CA TYR A 65 0.16 -1.91 -5.70
C TYR A 65 1.02 -2.80 -4.79
N PRO A 66 1.70 -3.83 -5.33
CA PRO A 66 2.68 -4.60 -4.58
C PRO A 66 3.80 -3.71 -4.05
N VAL A 67 4.19 -3.97 -2.81
CA VAL A 67 5.29 -3.27 -2.13
C VAL A 67 6.53 -4.16 -2.13
N HIS A 68 7.70 -3.54 -2.31
CA HIS A 68 9.00 -4.13 -2.05
C HIS A 68 9.67 -3.37 -0.90
N GLU A 69 9.94 -4.05 0.21
CA GLU A 69 10.63 -3.48 1.35
C GLU A 69 12.13 -3.76 1.22
N TYR A 70 12.95 -2.73 1.28
CA TYR A 70 14.41 -2.87 1.18
C TYR A 70 15.11 -1.77 1.97
N CYS A 71 16.07 -2.14 2.82
CA CYS A 71 16.82 -1.22 3.69
C CYS A 71 15.94 -0.22 4.48
N GLY A 72 14.78 -0.66 4.97
CA GLY A 72 13.84 0.17 5.73
C GLY A 72 13.02 1.17 4.89
N LEU A 73 13.15 1.13 3.57
CA LEU A 73 12.36 1.92 2.63
C LEU A 73 11.28 1.07 1.95
N ILE A 74 10.21 1.74 1.54
CA ILE A 74 9.06 1.16 0.85
C ILE A 74 9.11 1.57 -0.62
N PHE A 75 9.24 0.60 -1.51
CA PHE A 75 9.25 0.80 -2.96
C PHE A 75 7.99 0.22 -3.59
N ALA A 76 7.53 0.84 -4.66
CA ALA A 76 6.43 0.32 -5.48
C ALA A 76 6.71 0.58 -6.95
N TYR A 77 6.31 -0.38 -7.79
CA TYR A 77 6.25 -0.20 -9.23
C TYR A 77 4.78 -0.04 -9.63
N MET A 78 4.45 1.10 -10.23
CA MET A 78 3.06 1.47 -10.56
C MET A 78 2.71 1.29 -12.05
N GLY A 79 3.59 0.65 -12.82
CA GLY A 79 3.36 0.33 -14.23
C GLY A 79 2.75 -1.06 -14.45
N PRO A 80 2.63 -1.51 -15.71
CA PRO A 80 2.08 -2.83 -16.04
C PRO A 80 2.91 -3.97 -15.43
N PRO A 81 2.32 -4.91 -14.67
CA PRO A 81 3.06 -5.95 -13.93
C PRO A 81 4.04 -6.76 -14.77
N GLU A 82 3.68 -7.06 -16.02
CA GLU A 82 4.49 -7.81 -16.98
C GLU A 82 5.73 -7.04 -17.47
N LYS A 83 5.77 -5.73 -17.24
CA LYS A 83 6.89 -4.83 -17.56
C LYS A 83 7.69 -4.42 -16.33
N LYS A 84 7.39 -4.98 -15.16
CA LYS A 84 8.12 -4.65 -13.92
C LYS A 84 9.61 -4.99 -14.09
N PRO A 85 10.53 -4.02 -13.99
CA PRO A 85 11.95 -4.31 -14.06
C PRO A 85 12.41 -5.08 -12.81
N ALA A 86 13.59 -5.67 -12.88
CA ALA A 86 14.26 -6.15 -11.68
C ALA A 86 14.47 -4.98 -10.69
N PHE A 87 14.42 -5.27 -9.40
CA PHE A 87 14.71 -4.26 -8.39
C PHE A 87 16.18 -3.80 -8.53
N PRO A 88 16.46 -2.50 -8.66
CA PRO A 88 17.82 -2.03 -8.86
C PRO A 88 18.60 -2.15 -7.56
N LEU A 89 19.49 -3.15 -7.49
CA LEU A 89 20.44 -3.32 -6.40
C LEU A 89 21.71 -2.53 -6.73
N TYR A 90 21.80 -1.32 -6.17
CA TYR A 90 23.02 -0.53 -6.24
C TYR A 90 24.05 -1.08 -5.25
N ASP A 91 25.32 -1.05 -5.64
CA ASP A 91 26.48 -1.41 -4.81
C ASP A 91 26.50 -0.65 -3.47
N THR A 92 26.05 0.60 -3.48
CA THR A 92 25.93 1.46 -2.30
C THR A 92 25.04 0.91 -1.18
N PHE A 93 24.17 -0.08 -1.46
CA PHE A 93 23.34 -0.71 -0.43
C PHE A 93 24.08 -1.75 0.41
N ASP A 94 25.22 -2.27 -0.04
CA ASP A 94 25.96 -3.35 0.64
C ASP A 94 27.48 -3.12 0.54
N LEU A 95 27.92 -1.90 0.89
CA LEU A 95 29.34 -1.55 0.96
C LEU A 95 29.94 -2.03 2.29
N PRO A 96 30.97 -2.91 2.28
CA PRO A 96 31.59 -3.41 3.50
C PRO A 96 32.14 -2.29 4.39
N GLY A 97 31.90 -2.40 5.69
CA GLY A 97 32.37 -1.43 6.68
C GLY A 97 31.53 -0.15 6.78
N LEU A 98 30.46 -0.02 5.99
CA LEU A 98 29.50 1.07 6.10
C LEU A 98 28.18 0.61 6.73
N THR A 99 27.55 1.50 7.48
CA THR A 99 26.20 1.30 8.03
C THR A 99 25.25 2.23 7.29
N LEU A 100 24.19 1.68 6.73
CA LEU A 100 23.12 2.49 6.13
C LEU A 100 22.39 3.24 7.24
N MET A 101 22.31 4.56 7.07
CA MET A 101 21.60 5.45 7.98
C MET A 101 20.39 6.03 7.24
N PRO A 102 19.22 6.14 7.90
CA PRO A 102 18.09 6.86 7.32
C PRO A 102 18.49 8.29 6.96
N ALA A 103 18.37 8.64 5.70
CA ALA A 103 18.51 10.04 5.28
C ALA A 103 17.31 10.86 5.80
N GLY A 104 17.51 12.16 6.00
CA GLY A 104 16.41 13.08 6.26
C GLY A 104 15.40 13.09 5.10
N LYS A 105 14.14 13.41 5.39
CA LYS A 105 13.15 13.70 4.34
C LYS A 105 13.42 15.10 3.79
N PHE A 106 13.89 15.18 2.55
CA PHE A 106 14.13 16.45 1.87
C PHE A 106 13.04 16.72 0.83
N ALA A 107 12.35 17.85 0.96
CA ALA A 107 11.48 18.35 -0.08
C ALA A 107 12.30 19.27 -0.99
N LEU A 108 12.73 18.76 -2.13
CA LEU A 108 13.43 19.54 -3.15
C LEU A 108 12.39 20.06 -4.16
N PRO A 109 12.32 21.38 -4.42
CA PRO A 109 11.38 21.94 -5.38
C PRO A 109 11.87 21.72 -6.82
N CYS A 110 12.04 20.46 -7.22
CA CYS A 110 12.48 20.05 -8.55
C CYS A 110 11.56 18.96 -9.11
N ASN A 111 11.63 18.76 -10.43
CA ASN A 111 11.09 17.57 -11.06
C ASN A 111 12.09 16.41 -10.98
N TRP A 112 11.57 15.19 -11.03
CA TRP A 112 12.39 14.01 -11.29
C TRP A 112 12.49 13.89 -12.82
N LEU A 113 13.71 14.02 -13.36
CA LEU A 113 14.03 13.88 -14.79
C LEU A 113 14.76 12.58 -15.06
#